data_AF-D9PFQ5-F1
#
_entry.id   AF-D9PFQ5-F1
#
_cell.length_a   1.000
_cell.length_b   1.000
_cell.length_c   1.000
_cell.angle_alpha   90.00
_cell.angle_beta   90.00
_cell.angle_gamma   90.00
#
_symmetry.space_group_name_H-M   'P 1'
#
loop_
_entity.id
_entity.type
_entity.pdbx_description
1 polymer ?
#
loop_
_entity_poly.entity_id
_entity_poly.type
_entity_poly.pdbx_seq_one_letter_code
_entity_poly.pdbx_strand_id
1 'polypeptide(L)'
;WLPVGLVLAGLIVVQMVWVLGAKETSSGMNPVKHAADYSNTKELGRLIYTDYVYPFELAAVLLLVAMVAAIALTLRRRRDAKRQDISQQVKVKKQDRLRIVSVPSANKAGRLKRRLRRSADIPQIKAKGKIC
;
A
#
# COMPACT_ATOMS: atom_id res chain seq x y z
N TRP A 1 -26.75 8.81 -6.80
CA TRP A 1 -25.91 9.99 -7.11
C TRP A 1 -26.74 11.19 -7.55
N LEU A 2 -27.68 11.04 -8.49
CA LEU A 2 -28.57 12.10 -8.99
C LEU A 2 -29.39 12.86 -7.90
N PRO A 3 -30.06 12.19 -6.93
CA PRO A 3 -30.81 12.91 -5.89
C PRO A 3 -29.91 13.71 -4.93
N VAL A 4 -28.71 13.20 -4.61
CA VAL A 4 -27.75 13.89 -3.74
C VAL A 4 -27.16 15.12 -4.46
N GLY A 5 -26.84 15.00 -5.75
CA GLY A 5 -26.34 16.12 -6.55
C GLY A 5 -27.37 17.24 -6.68
N LEU A 6 -28.65 16.90 -6.83
CA LEU A 6 -29.73 17.88 -6.91
C LEU A 6 -29.91 18.65 -5.59
N VAL A 7 -29.80 17.96 -4.45
CA VAL A 7 -29.82 18.61 -3.13
C VAL A 7 -28.65 19.59 -2.97
N LEU A 8 -27.43 19.18 -3.36
CA LEU A 8 -26.25 20.04 -3.26
C LEU A 8 -26.34 21.26 -4.18
N ALA A 9 -26.78 21.07 -5.42
CA ALA A 9 -26.99 22.15 -6.37
C ALA A 9 -28.04 23.15 -5.87
N GLY A 10 -29.16 22.63 -5.33
CA GLY A 10 -30.20 23.46 -4.71
C GLY A 10 -29.66 24.27 -3.53
N LEU A 11 -28.86 23.66 -2.67
CA LEU A 11 -28.22 24.34 -1.53
C LEU A 11 -27.33 25.51 -2.00
N ILE A 12 -26.50 25.30 -3.02
CA ILE A 12 -25.60 26.34 -3.57
C ILE A 12 -26.42 27.51 -4.16
N VAL A 13 -27.49 27.22 -4.90
CA VAL A 13 -28.35 28.24 -5.48
C VAL A 13 -29.04 29.06 -4.39
N VAL A 14 -29.58 28.41 -3.36
CA VAL A 14 -30.20 29.09 -2.21
C VAL A 14 -29.21 30.03 -1.53
N GLN A 15 -27.98 29.59 -1.31
CA GLN A 15 -26.94 30.43 -0.70
C GLN A 15 -26.59 31.63 -1.58
N MET A 16 -26.52 31.47 -2.91
CA MET A 16 -26.25 32.59 -3.82
C MET A 16 -27.38 33.61 -3.85
N VAL A 17 -28.63 33.16 -3.83
CA VAL A 17 -29.79 34.06 -3.74
C VAL A 17 -29.80 34.82 -2.41
N TRP A 18 -29.45 34.14 -1.31
CA TRP A 18 -29.34 34.78 0.00
C TRP A 18 -28.25 35.85 0.04
N VAL A 19 -27.04 35.53 -0.44
CA VAL A 19 -25.88 36.44 -0.43
C VAL A 19 -26.09 37.66 -1.31
N LEU A 20 -26.60 37.46 -2.54
CA LEU A 20 -26.81 38.55 -3.50
C LEU A 20 -28.08 39.36 -3.20
N GLY A 21 -29.06 38.75 -2.52
CA GLY A 21 -30.29 39.43 -2.10
C GLY A 21 -30.13 40.32 -0.86
N ALA A 22 -29.01 40.20 -0.13
CA ALA A 22 -28.71 41.06 1.00
C ALA A 22 -28.49 42.52 0.54
N LYS A 23 -29.19 43.47 1.17
CA LYS A 23 -29.10 44.92 0.84
C LYS A 23 -27.70 45.52 1.05
N GLU A 24 -26.89 44.87 1.88
CA GLU A 24 -25.48 45.20 2.11
C GLU A 24 -24.62 44.97 0.84
N THR A 25 -25.00 44.00 0.01
CA THR A 25 -24.29 43.68 -1.24
C THR A 25 -24.64 44.66 -2.37
N SER A 26 -25.86 45.21 -2.38
CA SER A 26 -26.32 46.17 -3.40
C SER A 26 -25.96 47.63 -3.08
N SER A 27 -25.61 47.92 -1.83
CA SER A 27 -25.14 49.23 -1.38
C SER A 27 -23.65 49.42 -1.71
N GLY A 28 -23.34 49.46 -3.00
CA GLY A 28 -22.17 50.15 -3.55
C GLY A 28 -20.83 49.82 -2.89
N MET A 29 -20.36 48.58 -3.02
CA MET A 29 -18.93 48.31 -2.91
C MET A 29 -18.25 48.92 -4.15
N ASN A 30 -17.94 50.22 -4.09
CA ASN A 30 -17.10 50.86 -5.09
C ASN A 30 -15.72 50.18 -5.00
N PRO A 31 -15.29 49.42 -6.02
CA PRO A 31 -13.94 48.88 -6.01
C PRO A 31 -12.99 50.08 -5.99
N VAL A 32 -12.20 50.19 -4.92
CA VAL A 32 -11.15 51.20 -4.82
C VAL A 32 -10.30 51.04 -6.08
N LYS A 33 -10.26 52.09 -6.92
CA LYS A 33 -9.48 52.08 -8.15
C LYS A 33 -8.02 52.26 -7.74
N HIS A 34 -7.27 51.17 -7.78
CA HIS A 34 -5.86 51.20 -7.48
C HIS A 34 -5.07 51.59 -8.74
N ALA A 35 -3.94 52.29 -8.56
CA ALA A 35 -3.05 52.66 -9.67
C ALA A 35 -2.48 51.41 -10.37
N ALA A 36 -2.00 51.55 -11.61
CA ALA A 36 -1.45 50.43 -12.39
C ALA A 36 -0.26 49.74 -11.69
N ASP A 37 0.46 50.46 -10.83
CA ASP A 37 1.60 49.95 -10.05
C ASP A 37 1.20 49.26 -8.74
N TYR A 38 -0.11 49.16 -8.45
CA TYR A 38 -0.59 48.53 -7.23
C TYR A 38 -0.55 47.01 -7.32
N SER A 39 0.19 46.39 -6.41
CA SER A 39 0.28 44.93 -6.31
C SER A 39 -0.62 44.40 -5.21
N ASN A 40 -1.73 43.76 -5.61
CA ASN A 40 -2.61 43.04 -4.68
C ASN A 40 -1.86 41.99 -3.86
N THR A 41 -0.86 41.32 -4.46
CA THR A 41 -0.05 40.30 -3.77
C THR A 41 0.78 40.90 -2.65
N LYS A 42 1.34 42.11 -2.84
CA LYS A 42 2.13 42.80 -1.81
C LYS A 42 1.26 43.19 -0.61
N GLU A 43 0.06 43.70 -0.88
CA GLU A 43 -0.85 44.19 0.15
C GLU A 43 -1.47 43.03 0.95
N LEU A 44 -1.86 41.96 0.26
CA LEU A 44 -2.29 40.73 0.91
C LEU A 44 -1.14 40.14 1.76
N GLY A 45 0.08 40.14 1.23
CA GLY A 45 1.27 39.73 1.97
C GLY A 45 1.49 40.56 3.24
N ARG A 46 1.33 41.89 3.15
CA ARG A 46 1.44 42.78 4.32
C ARG A 46 0.46 42.36 5.40
N LEU A 47 -0.83 42.25 5.07
CA LEU A 47 -1.87 41.87 6.03
C LEU A 47 -1.60 40.51 6.68
N ILE A 48 -1.19 39.50 5.90
CA ILE A 48 -0.90 38.15 6.41
C ILE A 48 0.25 38.17 7.42
N TYR A 49 1.30 38.96 7.16
CA TYR A 49 2.49 38.97 8.01
C TYR A 49 2.46 40.02 9.14
N THR A 50 1.61 41.03 9.09
CA THR A 50 1.49 42.04 10.16
C THR A 50 0.31 41.78 11.07
N ASP A 51 -0.89 41.65 10.51
CA ASP A 51 -2.13 41.70 11.28
C ASP A 51 -2.69 40.29 11.56
N TYR A 52 -2.46 39.35 10.62
CA TYR A 52 -3.04 37.99 10.66
C TYR A 52 -1.99 36.89 10.86
N VAL A 53 -0.90 37.19 11.56
CA VAL A 53 0.17 36.22 11.83
C VAL A 53 -0.34 34.99 12.62
N TYR A 54 -1.18 35.21 13.64
CA TYR A 54 -1.72 34.12 14.47
C TYR A 54 -2.62 33.15 13.69
N PRO A 55 -3.63 33.60 12.92
CA PRO A 55 -4.40 32.71 12.04
C PRO A 55 -3.54 31.97 11.02
N PHE A 56 -2.49 32.61 10.49
CA PHE A 56 -1.58 31.98 9.54
C PHE A 56 -0.78 30.84 10.17
N GLU A 57 -0.24 31.05 11.38
CA GLU A 57 0.43 29.99 12.14
C GLU A 57 -0.51 28.83 12.47
N LEU A 58 -1.76 29.12 12.87
CA LEU A 58 -2.75 28.09 13.13
C LEU A 58 -3.06 27.27 11.87
N ALA A 59 -3.16 27.92 10.71
CA ALA A 59 -3.32 27.24 9.44
C ALA A 59 -2.13 26.32 9.12
N ALA A 60 -0.90 26.75 9.42
CA ALA A 60 0.29 25.92 9.24
C ALA A 60 0.26 24.66 10.12
N VAL A 61 -0.14 24.79 11.39
CA VAL A 61 -0.31 23.65 12.31
C VAL A 61 -1.42 22.71 11.84
N LEU A 62 -2.56 23.25 11.38
CA LEU A 62 -3.65 22.45 10.82
C LEU A 62 -3.19 21.66 9.59
N LEU A 63 -2.41 22.27 8.71
CA LEU A 63 -1.85 21.62 7.53
C LEU A 63 -0.89 20.48 7.91
N LEU A 64 -0.06 20.69 8.94
CA LEU A 64 0.81 19.66 9.48
C LEU A 64 0.00 18.48 10.05
N VAL A 65 -1.00 18.77 10.89
CA VAL A 65 -1.87 17.74 11.47
C VAL A 65 -2.61 16.98 10.38
N ALA A 66 -3.10 17.67 9.34
CA ALA A 66 -3.78 17.06 8.22
C ALA A 66 -2.88 16.05 7.47
N MET A 67 -1.61 16.38 7.24
CA MET A 67 -0.65 15.44 6.64
C MET A 67 -0.45 14.19 7.51
N VAL A 68 -0.24 14.38 8.83
CA VAL A 68 -0.07 13.26 9.77
C VAL A 68 -1.31 12.37 9.79
N ALA A 69 -2.50 12.97 9.84
CA ALA A 69 -3.78 12.26 9.84
C ALA A 69 -3.99 11.47 8.55
N ALA A 70 -3.68 12.04 7.38
CA ALA A 70 -3.79 11.37 6.09
C ALA A 70 -2.88 10.13 5.98
N ILE A 71 -1.63 10.25 6.42
CA ILE A 71 -0.67 9.13 6.44
C ILE A 71 -1.14 8.06 7.42
N ALA A 72 -1.55 8.45 8.63
CA ALA A 72 -2.04 7.52 9.65
C ALA A 72 -3.27 6.74 9.18
N LEU A 73 -4.20 7.41 8.47
CA LEU A 73 -5.43 6.80 7.96
C LEU A 73 -5.18 5.78 6.85
N THR A 74 -4.20 6.04 5.99
CA THR A 74 -3.87 5.16 4.86
C THR A 74 -2.91 4.03 5.24
N LEU A 75 -2.24 4.12 6.39
CA LEU A 75 -1.32 3.10 6.88
C LEU A 75 -2.06 1.84 7.38
N ARG A 76 -2.43 0.97 6.44
CA ARG A 76 -3.10 -0.30 6.74
C ARG A 76 -2.10 -1.41 7.12
N ARG A 77 -2.19 -1.91 8.35
CA ARG A 77 -1.44 -3.09 8.79
C ARG A 77 -2.03 -4.35 8.12
N ARG A 78 -1.26 -5.01 7.25
CA ARG A 78 -1.67 -6.31 6.70
C ARG A 78 -1.44 -7.41 7.74
N ARG A 79 -2.43 -8.27 7.97
CA ARG A 79 -2.31 -9.42 8.89
C ARG A 79 -1.47 -10.56 8.31
N ASP A 80 -1.37 -10.65 6.98
CA ASP A 80 -0.56 -11.67 6.30
C ASP A 80 0.95 -11.35 6.32
N ALA A 81 1.33 -10.18 6.87
CA ALA A 81 2.72 -9.80 7.01
C ALA A 81 3.38 -10.57 8.16
N LYS A 82 4.21 -11.57 7.82
CA LYS A 82 5.08 -12.25 8.79
C LYS A 82 6.10 -11.24 9.34
N ARG A 83 5.96 -10.86 10.61
CA ARG A 83 7.01 -10.15 11.34
C ARG A 83 7.96 -11.17 11.97
N GLN A 84 9.26 -10.99 11.74
CA GLN A 84 10.29 -11.72 12.46
C GLN A 84 10.45 -11.10 13.85
N ASP A 85 10.37 -11.94 14.88
CA ASP A 85 10.81 -11.58 16.23
C ASP A 85 12.29 -11.95 16.34
N ILE A 86 13.15 -10.93 16.41
CA ILE A 86 14.60 -11.09 16.48
C ILE A 86 14.99 -11.88 17.74
N SER A 87 14.29 -11.68 18.86
CA SER A 87 14.58 -12.36 20.12
C SER A 87 14.32 -13.86 19.99
N GLN A 88 13.23 -14.23 19.31
CA GLN A 88 12.90 -15.62 19.00
C GLN A 88 13.91 -16.22 18.00
N GLN A 89 14.38 -15.43 17.03
CA GLN A 89 15.28 -15.89 15.98
C GLN A 89 16.72 -16.13 16.47
N VAL A 90 17.19 -15.37 17.47
CA VAL A 90 18.53 -15.55 18.08
C VAL A 90 18.55 -16.73 19.06
N LYS A 91 17.43 -17.03 19.73
CA LYS A 91 17.34 -18.13 20.71
C LYS A 91 17.26 -19.53 20.08
N VAL A 92 17.12 -19.63 18.76
CA VAL A 92 16.92 -20.92 18.09
C VAL A 92 18.18 -21.77 18.14
N LYS A 93 18.04 -23.03 18.58
CA LYS A 93 19.16 -23.99 18.65
C LYS A 93 19.20 -24.89 17.42
N LYS A 94 20.37 -25.47 17.13
CA LYS A 94 20.59 -26.40 16.01
C LYS A 94 19.60 -27.59 15.99
N GLN A 95 19.19 -28.01 17.18
CA GLN A 95 18.26 -29.14 17.39
C GLN A 95 16.85 -28.87 16.83
N ASP A 96 16.40 -27.61 16.80
CA ASP A 96 15.03 -27.24 16.36
C ASP A 96 14.89 -27.13 14.84
N ARG A 97 16.01 -27.10 14.10
CA ARG A 97 16.02 -26.80 12.65
C ARG A 97 16.40 -27.98 11.77
N LEU A 98 17.04 -28.99 12.32
CA LEU A 98 17.66 -30.06 11.54
C LEU A 98 17.04 -31.41 11.89
N ARG A 99 16.40 -32.04 10.90
CA ARG A 99 15.98 -33.44 10.96
C ARG A 99 16.85 -34.25 10.01
N ILE A 100 17.67 -35.14 10.58
CA ILE A 100 18.49 -36.05 9.79
C ILE A 100 17.58 -37.18 9.30
N VAL A 101 17.23 -37.15 8.01
CA VAL A 101 16.47 -38.23 7.36
C VAL A 101 17.46 -39.09 6.57
N SER A 102 17.64 -40.34 7.00
CA SER A 102 18.44 -41.31 6.26
C SER A 102 17.65 -41.81 5.05
N VAL A 103 18.02 -41.36 3.86
CA VAL A 103 17.46 -41.88 2.61
C VAL A 103 18.24 -43.13 2.15
N PRO A 104 17.58 -44.23 1.76
CA PRO A 104 18.24 -45.39 1.20
C PRO A 104 18.97 -45.03 -0.08
N SER A 105 20.27 -45.31 -0.15
CA SER A 105 21.07 -45.04 -1.36
C SER A 105 20.51 -45.81 -2.57
N ALA A 106 20.25 -45.11 -3.67
CA ALA A 106 19.72 -45.63 -4.93
C ALA A 106 20.50 -46.84 -5.51
N ASN A 107 21.72 -47.06 -5.04
CA ASN A 107 22.59 -48.14 -5.49
C ASN A 107 22.06 -49.56 -5.20
N LYS A 108 21.24 -49.80 -4.16
CA LYS A 108 20.65 -51.14 -3.94
C LYS A 108 19.41 -51.38 -4.80
N ALA A 109 18.50 -50.42 -4.88
CA ALA A 109 17.24 -50.56 -5.61
C ALA A 109 17.44 -50.66 -7.14
N GLY A 110 18.38 -49.89 -7.72
CA GLY A 110 18.69 -49.94 -9.15
C GLY A 110 19.51 -51.17 -9.57
N ARG A 111 20.31 -51.75 -8.66
CA ARG A 111 21.13 -52.95 -8.94
C ARG A 111 20.28 -54.21 -8.95
N LEU A 112 19.25 -54.29 -8.09
CA LEU A 112 18.31 -55.40 -8.07
C LEU A 112 17.40 -55.39 -9.32
N LYS A 113 16.86 -54.23 -9.71
CA LYS A 113 16.06 -54.12 -10.97
C LYS A 113 16.86 -54.48 -12.22
N ARG A 114 18.15 -54.12 -12.30
CA ARG A 114 19.02 -54.49 -13.44
C ARG A 114 19.33 -55.98 -13.49
N ARG A 115 19.54 -56.63 -12.33
CA ARG A 115 19.74 -58.08 -12.28
C ARG A 115 18.48 -58.86 -12.64
N LEU A 116 17.31 -58.45 -12.11
CA LEU A 116 16.05 -59.11 -12.40
C LEU A 116 15.61 -58.97 -13.87
N ARG A 117 15.83 -57.79 -14.50
CA ARG A 117 15.60 -57.64 -15.95
C ARG A 117 16.54 -58.51 -16.79
N ARG A 118 17.81 -58.65 -16.40
CA ARG A 118 18.79 -59.49 -17.12
C ARG A 118 18.45 -60.99 -17.00
N SER A 119 17.80 -61.42 -15.91
CA SER A 119 17.32 -62.80 -15.76
C SER A 119 16.04 -63.10 -16.56
N ALA A 120 15.18 -62.11 -16.79
CA ALA A 120 13.95 -62.27 -17.58
C ALA A 120 14.21 -62.30 -19.10
N ASP A 121 15.39 -61.88 -19.54
CA ASP A 121 15.81 -61.78 -20.94
C ASP A 121 16.82 -62.89 -21.31
N ILE A 122 16.83 -64.00 -20.57
CA ILE A 122 17.64 -65.17 -20.90
C ILE A 122 16.91 -65.92 -22.03
N PRO A 123 17.39 -65.89 -23.29
CA PRO A 123 16.92 -66.84 -24.28
C PRO A 123 17.27 -68.24 -23.78
N GLN A 124 16.30 -69.16 -23.85
CA GLN A 124 16.46 -70.58 -23.54
C GLN A 124 17.48 -71.20 -24.52
N ILE A 125 18.78 -70.95 -24.33
CA ILE A 125 19.85 -71.62 -25.06
C ILE A 125 20.02 -72.99 -24.42
N LYS A 126 19.10 -73.87 -24.84
CA LYS A 126 19.35 -75.23 -25.29
C LYS A 126 20.77 -75.73 -24.97
N ALA A 127 20.96 -76.25 -23.76
CA ALA A 127 22.06 -77.16 -23.47
C ALA A 127 21.75 -78.49 -24.21
N LYS A 128 22.04 -78.51 -25.51
CA LYS A 128 22.01 -79.74 -26.32
C LYS A 128 23.33 -80.48 -26.05
N GLY A 129 23.22 -81.55 -25.26
CA GLY A 129 23.91 -82.83 -25.43
C GLY A 129 25.44 -82.88 -25.32
N LYS A 130 25.92 -83.81 -24.48
CA LYS A 130 26.94 -84.77 -24.92
C LYS A 130 26.51 -86.18 -24.55
N ILE A 131 26.53 -87.02 -25.57
CA ILE A 131 26.53 -88.48 -25.55
C ILE A 131 27.91 -88.90 -25.05
N CYS A 132 27.94 -89.76 -24.03
CA CYS A 132 28.83 -90.88 -23.74
C CYS A 132 28.60 -91.30 -22.29
#